data_AF-A0A158J2F4-F1
#
_entry.id   AF-A0A158J2F4-F1
#
_cell.length_a   1.000
_cell.length_b   1.000
_cell.length_c   1.000
_cell.angle_alpha   90.00
_cell.angle_beta   90.00
_cell.angle_gamma   90.00
#
_symmetry.space_group_name_H-M   'P 1'
#
loop_
_entity.id
_entity.type
_entity.pdbx_description
1 polymer ?
#
loop_
_entity_poly.entity_id
_entity_poly.type
_entity_poly.pdbx_seq_one_letter_code
_entity_poly.pdbx_strand_id
1 'polypeptide(L)' 'MKRAIAIGCVCLGSLLLASCGKPSHSVDYYKQHEDERNAVLEKCRADPDLVTKDENCRSAGDAQALSGSYTPSKPQKW' A
#
# COMPACT_ATOMS: atom_id res chain seq x y z
N MET A 1 -4.11 52.72 18.39
CA MET A 1 -2.81 52.23 17.89
C MET A 1 -2.57 50.82 18.42
N LYS A 2 -2.28 49.90 17.49
CA LYS A 2 -1.53 48.62 17.59
C LYS A 2 -2.04 47.52 18.53
N ARG A 3 -2.66 46.50 17.91
CA ARG A 3 -2.85 45.14 18.43
C ARG A 3 -1.54 44.36 18.34
N ALA A 4 -1.15 43.64 19.39
CA ALA A 4 -0.24 42.50 19.30
C ALA A 4 -0.26 41.73 20.64
N ILE A 5 -1.08 40.67 20.74
CA ILE A 5 -0.85 39.63 21.74
C ILE A 5 -0.28 38.45 20.97
N ALA A 6 0.99 38.17 21.28
CA ALA A 6 1.81 37.15 20.65
C ALA A 6 1.26 35.74 20.98
N ILE A 7 0.66 35.08 19.99
CA ILE A 7 0.37 33.66 20.04
C ILE A 7 1.61 32.95 19.50
N GLY A 8 2.59 32.74 20.39
CA GLY A 8 3.76 31.89 20.12
C GLY A 8 3.35 30.42 20.24
N CYS A 9 2.62 29.91 19.25
CA CYS A 9 2.41 28.48 19.11
C CYS A 9 3.70 27.90 18.52
N VAL A 10 4.60 27.44 19.40
CA VAL A 10 5.80 26.69 19.02
C VAL A 10 5.32 25.37 18.43
N CYS A 11 5.09 25.36 17.11
CA CYS A 11 4.83 24.15 16.36
C CYS A 11 6.09 23.29 16.46
N LEU A 12 5.99 22.20 17.22
CA LEU A 12 6.99 21.13 17.23
C LEU A 12 7.21 20.68 15.79
N GLY A 13 8.38 21.00 15.26
CA GLY A 13 8.86 20.50 13.98
C GLY A 13 9.19 19.03 14.09
N SER A 14 8.17 18.18 14.03
CA SER A 14 8.35 16.78 13.63
C SER A 14 8.38 16.75 12.11
N LEU A 15 9.54 17.10 11.52
CA LEU A 15 9.89 16.60 10.20
C LEU A 15 10.14 15.10 10.36
N LEU A 16 9.04 14.33 10.42
CA LEU A 16 9.10 12.92 10.16
C LEU A 16 9.68 12.79 8.76
N LEU A 17 10.81 12.10 8.67
CA LEU A 17 11.45 11.69 7.44
C LEU A 17 10.36 11.19 6.51
N ALA A 18 9.97 12.03 5.54
CA ALA A 18 9.25 11.55 4.38
C ALA A 18 10.24 10.61 3.69
N SER A 19 10.14 9.32 4.00
CA SER A 19 10.73 8.30 3.16
C SER A 19 10.29 8.63 1.75
N CYS A 20 11.27 8.76 0.85
CA CYS A 20 11.03 9.05 -0.57
C CYS A 20 10.46 7.79 -1.26
N GLY A 21 9.46 7.18 -0.65
CA GLY A 21 8.69 6.07 -1.15
C GLY A 21 7.29 6.56 -1.43
N LYS A 22 6.70 6.09 -2.53
CA LYS A 22 5.27 6.25 -2.76
C LYS A 22 4.50 5.82 -1.50
N PRO A 23 3.38 6.49 -1.16
CA PRO A 23 2.50 5.98 -0.13
C PRO A 23 2.16 4.51 -0.44
N SER A 24 2.36 3.63 0.53
CA SER A 24 2.03 2.22 0.43
C SER A 24 0.70 1.94 1.12
N HIS A 25 -0.14 1.14 0.47
CA HIS A 25 -1.41 0.68 0.99
C HIS A 25 -1.29 -0.75 1.52
N SER A 26 -2.09 -1.08 2.53
CA SER A 26 -2.08 -2.39 3.19
C SER A 26 -2.81 -3.47 2.38
N VAL A 27 -2.60 -4.72 2.76
CA VAL A 27 -3.34 -5.88 2.20
C VAL A 27 -4.85 -5.70 2.37
N ASP A 28 -5.32 -5.27 3.55
CA ASP A 28 -6.75 -5.10 3.82
C ASP A 28 -7.38 -3.96 3.02
N TYR A 29 -6.61 -2.91 2.71
CA TYR A 29 -7.03 -1.87 1.77
C TYR A 29 -7.28 -2.49 0.39
N TYR A 30 -6.31 -3.21 -0.17
CA TYR A 30 -6.44 -3.81 -1.49
C TYR A 30 -7.51 -4.92 -1.58
N LYS A 31 -7.92 -5.54 -0.46
CA LYS A 31 -9.08 -6.44 -0.42
C LYS A 31 -10.40 -5.71 -0.68
N GLN A 32 -10.52 -4.46 -0.24
CA GLN A 32 -11.74 -3.64 -0.39
C GLN A 32 -11.69 -2.76 -1.65
N HIS A 33 -10.50 -2.57 -2.21
CA HIS A 33 -10.23 -1.72 -3.37
C HIS A 33 -9.75 -2.58 -4.56
N GLU A 34 -10.62 -3.44 -5.08
CA GLU A 34 -10.25 -4.42 -6.12
C GLU A 34 -9.76 -3.77 -7.42
N ASP A 35 -10.39 -2.68 -7.86
CA ASP A 35 -10.00 -1.97 -9.08
C ASP A 35 -8.58 -1.40 -8.96
N GLU A 36 -8.26 -0.82 -7.81
CA GLU A 36 -6.93 -0.27 -7.54
C GLU A 36 -5.89 -1.37 -7.37
N ARG A 37 -6.24 -2.46 -6.68
CA ARG A 37 -5.42 -3.67 -6.59
C ARG A 37 -5.07 -4.19 -7.98
N ASN A 38 -6.04 -4.28 -8.88
CA ASN A 38 -5.83 -4.78 -10.23
C ASN A 38 -4.90 -3.85 -11.03
N ALA A 39 -5.12 -2.54 -10.96
CA ALA A 39 -4.26 -1.56 -11.62
C ALA A 39 -2.82 -1.56 -11.10
N VAL A 40 -2.63 -1.80 -9.80
CA VAL A 40 -1.29 -2.00 -9.19
C VAL A 40 -0.68 -3.29 -9.70
N LEU A 41 -1.39 -4.41 -9.66
CA LEU A 41 -0.91 -5.71 -10.12
C LEU A 41 -0.51 -5.70 -11.60
N GLU A 42 -1.22 -4.97 -12.45
CA GLU A 42 -0.81 -4.79 -13.85
C GLU A 42 0.56 -4.12 -13.97
N LYS A 43 0.82 -3.07 -13.16
CA LYS A 43 2.13 -2.42 -13.10
C LYS A 43 3.21 -3.37 -12.58
N CYS A 44 2.89 -4.17 -11.56
CA CYS A 44 3.82 -5.15 -10.99
C CYS A 44 4.13 -6.31 -11.94
N ARG A 45 3.21 -6.66 -12.84
CA ARG A 45 3.45 -7.67 -13.89
C ARG A 45 4.33 -7.16 -15.01
N ALA A 46 4.24 -5.85 -15.31
CA ALA A 46 5.07 -5.22 -16.32
C ALA A 46 6.55 -5.15 -15.91
N ASP A 47 6.83 -5.11 -14.60
CA ASP A 47 8.18 -5.12 -14.05
C ASP A 47 8.29 -6.03 -12.81
N PRO A 48 8.83 -7.25 -12.95
CA PRO A 48 8.92 -8.21 -11.85
C PRO A 48 9.82 -7.75 -10.70
N ASP A 49 10.76 -6.83 -10.93
CA ASP A 49 11.60 -6.29 -9.88
C ASP A 49 10.78 -5.47 -8.86
N LEU A 50 9.66 -4.88 -9.28
CA LEU A 50 8.80 -4.07 -8.41
C LEU A 50 8.15 -4.91 -7.30
N VAL A 51 7.95 -6.21 -7.50
CA VAL A 51 7.38 -7.08 -6.45
C VAL A 51 8.28 -7.12 -5.20
N THR A 52 9.59 -6.95 -5.38
CA THR A 52 10.56 -6.95 -4.27
C THR A 52 10.87 -5.56 -3.72
N LYS A 53 10.60 -4.51 -4.50
CA LYS A 53 10.99 -3.12 -4.22
C LYS A 53 9.81 -2.22 -3.85
N ASP A 54 8.60 -2.58 -4.25
CA ASP A 54 7.37 -1.82 -4.03
C ASP A 54 6.42 -2.59 -3.10
N GLU A 55 6.23 -2.04 -1.91
CA GLU A 55 5.32 -2.58 -0.89
C GLU A 55 3.87 -2.67 -1.38
N ASN A 56 3.46 -1.84 -2.34
CA ASN A 56 2.14 -1.94 -2.97
C ASN A 56 2.02 -3.19 -3.83
N CYS A 57 3.07 -3.57 -4.56
CA CYS A 57 3.06 -4.80 -5.36
C CYS A 57 2.93 -6.03 -4.47
N ARG A 58 3.65 -6.04 -3.34
CA ARG A 58 3.54 -7.12 -2.36
C ARG A 58 2.14 -7.18 -1.74
N SER A 59 1.66 -6.05 -1.23
CA SER A 59 0.36 -5.98 -0.55
C SER A 59 -0.82 -6.28 -1.47
N ALA A 60 -0.78 -5.82 -2.73
CA ALA A 60 -1.80 -6.12 -3.73
C ALA A 60 -1.77 -7.59 -4.16
N GLY A 61 -0.59 -8.21 -4.27
CA GLY A 61 -0.41 -9.63 -4.57
C GLY A 61 -0.95 -10.52 -3.45
N ASP A 62 -0.59 -10.22 -2.20
CA ASP A 62 -1.11 -10.90 -1.03
C ASP A 62 -2.63 -10.74 -0.92
N ALA A 63 -3.15 -9.53 -1.18
CA ALA A 63 -4.59 -9.29 -1.23
C ALA A 63 -5.28 -10.13 -2.31
N GLN A 64 -4.69 -10.27 -3.51
CA GLN A 64 -5.23 -11.12 -4.57
C GLN A 64 -5.23 -12.60 -4.16
N ALA A 65 -4.13 -13.11 -3.62
CA ALA A 65 -4.02 -14.50 -3.17
C ALA A 65 -5.02 -14.83 -2.05
N LEU A 66 -5.21 -13.90 -1.10
CA LEU A 66 -6.13 -14.04 0.02
C LEU A 66 -7.59 -13.73 -0.34
N SER A 67 -7.83 -13.01 -1.45
CA SER A 67 -9.19 -12.77 -1.98
C SER A 67 -9.75 -13.95 -2.77
N GLY A 68 -8.92 -14.97 -3.05
CA GLY A 68 -9.28 -16.13 -3.84
C GLY A 68 -9.95 -17.24 -3.04
N SER A 69 -11.14 -17.63 -3.51
CA SER A 69 -11.93 -18.79 -3.14
C SER A 69 -11.10 -20.09 -3.12
N TYR A 70 -11.46 -21.01 -2.20
CA TYR A 70 -10.93 -22.38 -2.14
C TYR A 70 -10.87 -22.99 -3.54
N THR A 71 -9.67 -23.14 -4.10
CA THR A 71 -9.46 -23.89 -5.33
C THR A 71 -9.18 -25.32 -4.89
N PRO A 72 -10.13 -26.27 -5.03
CA PRO A 72 -9.86 -27.66 -4.65
C PRO A 72 -8.70 -28.14 -5.52
N SER A 73 -7.62 -28.62 -4.89
CA SER A 73 -6.61 -29.36 -5.62
C SER A 73 -7.26 -30.63 -6.20
N LYS A 74 -6.87 -31.02 -7.41
CA LYS A 74 -7.29 -32.31 -7.96
C LYS A 74 -6.81 -33.41 -6.98
N PRO A 75 -7.64 -34.42 -6.66
CA PRO A 75 -7.20 -35.50 -5.78
C PRO A 75 -5.94 -36.15 -6.35
N GLN A 76 -4.87 -36.25 -5.54
CA GLN A 76 -3.68 -36.98 -5.94
C GLN A 76 -4.08 -38.44 -6.17
N LYS A 77 -3.85 -38.92 -7.40
CA LYS A 77 -3.87 -40.35 -7.71
C LYS A 77 -2.45 -40.86 -7.48
N TRP A 78 -2.29 -41.71 -6.47
CA TRP A 78 -1.13 -42.56 -6.28
C TRP A 78 -1.24 -43.81 -7.15
#